data_AF-A0A1G9T843-F1
#
_entry.id   AF-A0A1G9T843-F1
#
_cell.length_a   1.000
_cell.length_b   1.000
_cell.length_c   1.000
_cell.angle_alpha   90.00
_cell.angle_beta   90.00
_cell.angle_gamma   90.00
#
_symmetry.space_group_name_H-M   'P 1'
#
loop_
_entity.id
_entity.type
_entity.pdbx_description
1 polymer ?
#
loop_
_entity_poly.entity_id
_entity_poly.type
_entity_poly.pdbx_seq_one_letter_code
_entity_poly.pdbx_strand_id
1 'polypeptide(L)'
;MARTIYDKPTRALLKDMLKAWELKPGQVFTIARAVEWFDKNYPKLKPGSIRAHLVQAATNDRSRLHHPATNETDDILFKVDSGQYRLYEPGKDPAPIHEMVAGDVTRQEESGLVEEEEGEEAAPGSSEFLLERDLQRYLAENLECIEPGLRLYEDEDIRGIEYEAGGGRRIDILALDKSGAFVVLELKVSRGYDRVIGQLLRYINWVRKELAEPGQRVRGIIVCRVISDDLRLACASIRDVELCEYKLSVTVSKVPQLVLP
;
A
#
# COMPACT_ATOMS: atom_id res chain seq x y z
N MET A 1 13.46 18.12 0.47
CA MET A 1 14.03 17.09 1.37
C MET A 1 12.89 16.57 2.23
N ALA A 2 12.66 15.26 2.27
CA ALA A 2 11.65 14.68 3.15
C ALA A 2 11.91 15.14 4.58
N ARG A 3 10.86 15.54 5.29
CA ARG A 3 10.96 16.14 6.61
C ARG A 3 11.16 15.01 7.62
N THR A 4 12.40 14.76 8.06
CA THR A 4 12.65 13.73 9.08
C THR A 4 12.18 14.24 10.44
N ILE A 5 11.49 13.40 11.19
CA ILE A 5 10.99 13.72 12.55
C ILE A 5 12.14 13.79 13.57
N TYR A 6 13.23 13.07 13.28
CA TYR A 6 14.46 12.97 14.06
C TYR A 6 15.69 13.32 13.20
N ASP A 7 16.88 13.37 13.82
CA ASP A 7 18.16 13.67 13.16
C ASP A 7 18.59 12.61 12.13
N LYS A 8 18.02 11.41 12.23
CA LYS A 8 18.22 10.30 11.30
C LYS A 8 16.90 9.93 10.63
N PRO A 9 16.91 9.51 9.35
CA PRO A 9 15.75 8.93 8.72
C PRO A 9 15.37 7.61 9.40
N THR A 10 14.10 7.27 9.37
CA THR A 10 13.54 6.06 9.99
C THR A 10 14.22 4.79 9.50
N ARG A 11 14.63 4.74 8.22
CA ARG A 11 15.44 3.62 7.68
C ARG A 11 16.79 3.42 8.38
N ALA A 12 17.45 4.50 8.80
CA ALA A 12 18.72 4.42 9.53
C ALA A 12 18.48 4.01 10.98
N LEU A 13 17.38 4.47 11.58
CA LEU A 13 16.94 4.03 12.90
C LEU A 13 16.57 2.55 12.93
N LEU A 14 16.02 2.01 11.84
CA LEU A 14 15.78 0.58 11.68
C LEU A 14 17.10 -0.23 11.74
N LYS A 15 18.17 0.26 11.10
CA LYS A 15 19.51 -0.36 11.18
C LYS A 15 20.07 -0.30 12.61
N ASP A 16 19.88 0.82 13.31
CA ASP A 16 20.27 0.96 14.72
C ASP A 16 19.52 -0.03 15.63
N MET A 17 18.21 -0.24 15.40
CA MET A 17 17.39 -1.23 16.12
C MET A 17 17.96 -2.64 15.94
N LEU A 18 18.19 -3.05 14.69
CA LEU A 18 18.67 -4.39 14.38
C LEU A 18 20.07 -4.63 14.96
N LYS A 19 20.95 -3.62 14.93
CA LYS A 19 22.26 -3.67 15.56
C LYS A 19 22.16 -3.82 17.08
N ALA A 20 21.25 -3.10 17.72
CA ALA A 20 21.04 -3.18 19.16
C ALA A 20 20.49 -4.54 19.62
N TRP A 21 19.78 -5.26 18.75
CA TRP A 21 19.22 -6.57 19.07
C TRP A 21 20.15 -7.75 18.84
N GLU A 22 21.26 -7.57 18.12
CA GLU A 22 22.25 -8.61 17.82
C GLU A 22 21.59 -9.94 17.41
N LEU A 23 20.62 -9.87 16.49
CA LEU A 23 19.83 -11.03 16.10
C LEU A 23 20.72 -12.14 15.53
N LYS A 24 20.48 -13.38 15.97
CA LYS A 24 21.15 -14.55 15.42
C LYS A 24 20.55 -14.91 14.04
N PRO A 25 21.33 -15.55 13.14
CA PRO A 25 20.78 -16.09 11.88
C PRO A 25 19.54 -16.96 12.13
N GLY A 26 18.50 -16.80 11.30
CA GLY A 26 17.21 -17.45 11.46
C GLY A 26 16.31 -16.94 12.59
N GLN A 27 16.77 -16.02 13.46
CA GLN A 27 15.96 -15.52 14.57
C GLN A 27 14.84 -14.60 14.08
N VAL A 28 13.59 -15.01 14.35
CA VAL A 28 12.39 -14.25 13.99
C VAL A 28 12.05 -13.22 15.07
N PHE A 29 11.58 -12.05 14.65
CA PHE A 29 10.98 -11.02 15.49
C PHE A 29 9.64 -10.56 14.92
N THR A 30 8.80 -9.98 15.78
CA THR A 30 7.46 -9.49 15.41
C THR A 30 7.43 -7.99 15.21
N ILE A 31 6.45 -7.49 14.45
CA ILE A 31 6.16 -6.06 14.35
C ILE A 31 5.96 -5.44 15.74
N ALA A 32 5.23 -6.12 16.63
CA ALA A 32 4.97 -5.62 17.98
C ALA A 32 6.27 -5.30 18.74
N ARG A 33 7.25 -6.22 18.68
CA ARG A 33 8.57 -6.02 19.31
C ARG A 33 9.31 -4.81 18.70
N ALA A 34 9.23 -4.62 17.38
CA ALA A 34 9.84 -3.47 16.72
C ALA A 34 9.15 -2.17 17.15
N VAL A 35 7.83 -2.13 17.12
CA VAL A 35 7.03 -0.97 17.55
C VAL A 35 7.33 -0.60 19.01
N GLU A 36 7.42 -1.57 19.92
CA GLU A 36 7.78 -1.33 21.32
C GLU A 36 9.18 -0.71 21.48
N TRP A 37 10.15 -1.17 20.68
CA TRP A 37 11.49 -0.58 20.70
C TRP A 37 11.49 0.86 20.18
N PHE A 38 10.75 1.12 19.10
CA PHE A 38 10.63 2.47 18.56
C PHE A 38 9.83 3.40 19.49
N ASP A 39 8.80 2.92 20.16
CA ASP A 39 8.05 3.71 21.15
C ASP A 39 8.96 4.16 22.31
N LYS A 40 9.83 3.26 22.79
CA LYS A 40 10.79 3.56 23.85
C LYS A 40 11.89 4.54 23.43
N ASN A 41 12.41 4.43 22.20
CA ASN A 41 13.61 5.17 21.76
C ASN A 41 13.29 6.39 20.88
N TYR A 42 12.18 6.34 20.14
CA TYR A 42 11.74 7.32 19.13
C TYR A 42 10.20 7.51 19.16
N PRO A 43 9.61 7.94 20.30
CA PRO A 43 8.16 7.95 20.53
C PRO A 43 7.32 8.84 19.59
N LYS A 44 7.95 9.69 18.77
CA LYS A 44 7.24 10.51 17.78
C LYS A 44 6.95 9.75 16.48
N LEU A 45 7.64 8.62 16.24
CA LEU A 45 7.35 7.78 15.08
C LEU A 45 6.08 6.98 15.32
N LYS A 46 5.19 6.99 14.33
CA LYS A 46 3.91 6.28 14.42
C LYS A 46 4.09 4.79 14.10
N PRO A 47 3.31 3.89 14.73
CA PRO A 47 3.34 2.47 14.44
C PRO A 47 3.18 2.14 12.95
N GLY A 48 2.29 2.84 12.25
CA GLY A 48 2.07 2.63 10.82
C GLY A 48 3.30 2.99 9.96
N SER A 49 4.03 4.06 10.30
CA SER A 49 5.29 4.42 9.64
C SER A 49 6.36 3.36 9.87
N ILE A 50 6.47 2.82 11.09
CA ILE A 50 7.43 1.76 11.42
C ILE A 50 7.13 0.49 10.62
N ARG A 51 5.86 0.09 10.51
CA ARG A 51 5.42 -1.06 9.70
C ARG A 51 5.82 -0.90 8.24
N ALA A 52 5.58 0.27 7.66
CA ALA A 52 5.92 0.53 6.28
C ALA A 52 7.44 0.44 6.02
N HIS A 53 8.27 0.94 6.94
CA HIS A 53 9.73 0.78 6.84
C HIS A 53 10.19 -0.68 6.99
N LEU A 54 9.50 -1.50 7.80
CA LEU A 54 9.76 -2.94 7.85
C LEU A 54 9.43 -3.64 6.51
N VAL A 55 8.32 -3.25 5.88
CA VAL A 55 7.95 -3.75 4.54
C VAL A 55 8.97 -3.35 3.49
N GLN A 56 9.38 -2.09 3.47
CA GLN A 56 10.39 -1.58 2.54
C GLN A 56 11.72 -2.35 2.65
N ALA A 57 12.14 -2.67 3.89
CA ALA A 57 13.37 -3.39 4.18
C ALA A 57 13.28 -4.92 3.95
N ALA A 58 12.09 -5.46 3.69
CA ALA A 58 11.88 -6.89 3.48
C ALA A 58 12.09 -7.27 2.01
N THR A 59 13.09 -8.10 1.72
CA THR A 59 13.54 -8.44 0.36
C THR A 59 12.53 -9.21 -0.47
N ASN A 60 11.54 -9.83 0.16
CA ASN A 60 10.51 -10.66 -0.46
C ASN A 60 9.09 -10.04 -0.39
N ASP A 61 8.92 -8.85 0.19
CA ASP A 61 7.61 -8.22 0.27
C ASP A 61 7.36 -7.33 -0.96
N ARG A 62 6.43 -7.74 -1.84
CA ARG A 62 6.09 -7.00 -3.09
C ARG A 62 5.73 -5.53 -2.84
N SER A 63 5.20 -5.23 -1.66
CA SER A 63 4.90 -3.88 -1.16
C SER A 63 6.05 -2.89 -1.37
N ARG A 64 7.28 -3.38 -1.23
CA ARG A 64 8.50 -2.57 -1.34
C ARG A 64 8.69 -1.92 -2.71
N LEU A 65 8.15 -2.51 -3.78
CA LEU A 65 8.37 -2.06 -5.17
C LEU A 65 7.68 -0.73 -5.48
N HIS A 66 6.75 -0.29 -4.63
CA HIS A 66 6.11 1.03 -4.76
C HIS A 66 6.90 2.16 -4.08
N HIS A 67 8.04 1.86 -3.44
CA HIS A 67 8.89 2.82 -2.75
C HIS A 67 10.13 3.19 -3.59
N PRO A 68 10.38 4.47 -3.89
CA PRO A 68 11.39 4.93 -4.86
C PRO A 68 12.84 4.82 -4.37
N ALA A 69 13.09 4.12 -3.26
CA ALA A 69 14.37 4.08 -2.57
C ALA A 69 14.81 2.67 -2.14
N THR A 70 14.39 1.62 -2.84
CA THR A 70 14.93 0.27 -2.65
C THR A 70 16.37 0.21 -3.19
N ASN A 71 17.30 0.84 -2.47
CA ASN A 71 18.73 0.64 -2.70
C ASN A 71 19.14 -0.71 -2.08
N GLU A 72 20.16 -1.37 -2.65
CA GLU A 72 20.69 -2.64 -2.11
C GLU A 72 21.05 -2.58 -0.62
N THR A 73 21.35 -1.37 -0.11
CA THR A 73 21.65 -1.14 1.31
C THR A 73 20.47 -1.35 2.26
N ASP A 74 19.26 -1.51 1.72
CA ASP A 74 18.02 -1.68 2.47
C ASP A 74 17.44 -3.11 2.34
N ASP A 75 18.17 -4.03 1.68
CA ASP A 75 17.86 -5.46 1.59
C ASP A 75 18.25 -6.20 2.89
N ILE A 76 17.57 -5.88 4.00
CA ILE A 76 18.01 -6.25 5.35
C ILE A 76 17.19 -7.40 5.93
N LEU A 77 15.89 -7.43 5.63
CA LEU A 77 14.92 -8.33 6.26
C LEU A 77 14.37 -9.35 5.26
N PHE A 78 13.93 -10.48 5.79
CA PHE A 78 13.10 -11.45 5.08
C PHE A 78 11.80 -11.63 5.87
N LYS A 79 10.66 -11.48 5.20
CA LYS A 79 9.33 -11.68 5.79
C LYS A 79 9.03 -13.17 5.84
N VAL A 80 8.85 -13.69 7.05
CA VAL A 80 8.58 -15.11 7.32
C VAL A 80 7.09 -15.40 7.30
N ASP A 81 6.30 -14.47 7.84
CA ASP A 81 4.83 -14.55 7.91
C ASP A 81 4.26 -13.12 8.09
N SER A 82 2.94 -13.00 8.12
CA SER A 82 2.21 -11.78 8.46
C SER A 82 2.71 -11.18 9.77
N GLY A 83 3.43 -10.07 9.65
CA GLY A 83 4.02 -9.34 10.78
C GLY A 83 5.21 -10.01 11.47
N GLN A 84 5.85 -10.98 10.82
CA GLN A 84 7.03 -11.68 11.32
C GLN A 84 8.19 -11.56 10.34
N TYR A 85 9.36 -11.17 10.84
CA TYR A 85 10.55 -10.90 10.04
C TYR A 85 11.77 -11.56 10.67
N ARG A 86 12.79 -11.86 9.86
CA ARG A 86 14.15 -12.18 10.29
C ARG A 86 15.15 -11.43 9.43
N LEU A 87 16.44 -11.50 9.76
CA LEU A 87 17.49 -11.00 8.86
C LEU A 87 17.49 -11.80 7.56
N TYR A 88 17.71 -11.10 6.44
CA TYR A 88 17.93 -11.69 5.13
C TYR A 88 19.24 -12.48 5.12
N GLU A 89 19.23 -13.67 4.52
CA GLU A 89 20.38 -14.58 4.43
C GLU A 89 20.80 -14.78 2.96
N PRO A 90 21.78 -14.01 2.45
CA PRO A 90 22.25 -14.13 1.06
C PRO A 90 22.70 -15.56 0.72
N GLY A 91 22.25 -16.06 -0.43
CA GLY A 91 22.55 -17.41 -0.91
C GLY A 91 21.66 -18.53 -0.35
N LYS A 92 20.88 -18.26 0.71
CA LYS A 92 19.83 -19.16 1.21
C LYS A 92 18.44 -18.66 0.83
N ASP A 93 18.23 -17.36 0.93
CA ASP A 93 16.98 -16.72 0.57
C ASP A 93 16.96 -16.36 -0.94
N PRO A 94 15.77 -16.24 -1.56
CA PRO A 94 15.63 -15.69 -2.90
C PRO A 94 16.32 -14.33 -3.04
N ALA A 95 16.72 -13.99 -4.26
CA ALA A 95 17.28 -12.66 -4.54
C ALA A 95 16.25 -11.57 -4.18
N PRO A 96 16.70 -10.40 -3.66
CA PRO A 96 15.78 -9.32 -3.34
C PRO A 96 15.01 -8.85 -4.58
N ILE A 97 13.72 -8.57 -4.41
CA ILE A 97 12.90 -8.05 -5.49
C ILE A 97 13.15 -6.54 -5.65
N HIS A 98 13.68 -6.13 -6.81
CA HIS A 98 13.93 -4.71 -7.12
C HIS A 98 13.09 -4.20 -8.30
N GLU A 99 12.48 -5.09 -9.08
CA GLU A 99 11.68 -4.73 -10.25
C GLU A 99 10.31 -5.43 -10.23
N MET A 100 9.29 -4.73 -10.73
CA MET A 100 8.00 -5.33 -11.06
C MET A 100 8.14 -6.17 -12.33
N VAL A 101 8.65 -7.41 -12.22
CA VAL A 101 8.66 -8.32 -13.37
C VAL A 101 7.23 -8.79 -13.63
N ALA A 102 6.64 -8.32 -14.74
CA ALA A 102 5.24 -8.55 -15.13
C ALA A 102 4.85 -10.03 -15.34
N GLY A 103 5.78 -10.98 -15.18
CA GLY A 103 5.57 -12.40 -15.42
C GLY A 103 5.55 -13.31 -14.17
N ASP A 104 6.04 -12.85 -13.01
CA ASP A 104 6.10 -13.69 -11.78
C ASP A 104 4.89 -13.48 -10.84
N VAL A 105 3.96 -12.61 -11.25
CA VAL A 105 2.78 -12.24 -10.46
C VAL A 105 1.91 -13.47 -10.14
N THR A 106 1.87 -14.45 -11.04
CA THR A 106 0.96 -15.61 -11.02
C THR A 106 1.29 -16.75 -10.05
N ARG A 107 2.53 -16.89 -9.55
CA ARG A 107 2.93 -18.13 -8.83
C ARG A 107 2.96 -18.09 -7.31
N GLN A 108 2.91 -16.92 -6.66
CA GLN A 108 3.08 -16.84 -5.20
C GLN A 108 1.85 -16.33 -4.43
N GLU A 109 0.87 -15.72 -5.11
CA GLU A 109 -0.44 -15.43 -4.54
C GLU A 109 -1.22 -16.72 -4.17
N GLU A 110 -0.82 -17.87 -4.72
CA GLU A 110 -1.31 -19.20 -4.32
C GLU A 110 -0.93 -19.61 -2.88
N SER A 111 0.08 -18.98 -2.26
CA SER A 111 0.64 -19.44 -0.98
C SER A 111 0.11 -18.69 0.27
N GLY A 112 -0.61 -17.59 0.06
CA GLY A 112 -1.22 -16.79 1.13
C GLY A 112 -2.63 -17.27 1.46
N LEU A 113 -2.79 -18.51 1.91
CA LEU A 113 -4.08 -19.02 2.37
C LEU A 113 -4.50 -18.32 3.67
N VAL A 114 -5.17 -17.18 3.52
CA VAL A 114 -6.21 -16.77 4.45
C VAL A 114 -7.51 -17.17 3.78
N GLU A 115 -8.29 -18.03 4.43
CA GLU A 115 -9.66 -18.35 4.02
C GLU A 115 -10.50 -17.06 4.08
N GLU A 116 -10.52 -16.32 2.97
CA GLU A 116 -11.46 -15.24 2.77
C GLU A 116 -12.65 -15.80 1.98
N GLU A 117 -13.76 -16.02 2.69
CA GLU A 117 -15.04 -16.48 2.16
C GLU A 117 -15.50 -15.65 0.95
N GLU A 118 -16.18 -16.33 0.02
CA GLU A 118 -16.50 -15.93 -1.36
C GLU A 118 -17.07 -14.50 -1.51
N GLY A 119 -16.26 -13.62 -2.06
CA GLY A 119 -16.67 -12.44 -2.81
C GLY A 119 -15.61 -12.24 -3.89
N GLU A 120 -16.01 -12.19 -5.15
CA GLU A 120 -15.14 -12.26 -6.34
C GLU A 120 -14.07 -11.15 -6.37
N GLU A 121 -12.95 -11.35 -5.65
CA GLU A 121 -11.70 -10.66 -5.96
C GLU A 121 -11.18 -11.20 -7.30
N ALA A 122 -10.70 -10.29 -8.15
CA ALA A 122 -10.24 -10.67 -9.48
C ALA A 122 -9.10 -11.70 -9.36
N ALA A 123 -9.26 -12.85 -9.99
CA ALA A 123 -8.25 -13.91 -9.93
C ALA A 123 -6.89 -13.38 -10.42
N PRO A 124 -5.77 -13.76 -9.78
CA PRO A 124 -4.43 -13.40 -10.22
C PRO A 124 -4.22 -13.69 -11.71
N GLY A 125 -3.80 -12.69 -12.47
CA GLY A 125 -3.60 -12.80 -13.93
C GLY A 125 -4.85 -12.68 -14.80
N SER A 126 -6.03 -12.43 -14.22
CA SER A 126 -7.24 -12.06 -14.97
C SER A 126 -7.12 -10.65 -15.59
N SER A 127 -7.92 -10.37 -16.63
CA SER A 127 -7.98 -9.04 -17.24
C SER A 127 -8.47 -7.97 -16.26
N GLU A 128 -9.34 -8.33 -15.31
CA GLU A 128 -9.85 -7.43 -14.28
C GLU A 128 -8.72 -7.05 -13.32
N PHE A 129 -7.94 -8.02 -12.85
CA PHE A 129 -6.78 -7.79 -11.99
C PHE A 129 -5.74 -6.87 -12.66
N LEU A 130 -5.43 -7.11 -13.93
CA LEU A 130 -4.51 -6.25 -14.69
C LEU A 130 -5.05 -4.82 -14.81
N LEU A 131 -6.35 -4.68 -15.10
CA LEU A 131 -7.01 -3.39 -15.21
C LEU A 131 -7.03 -2.65 -13.86
N GLU A 132 -7.15 -3.35 -12.75
CA GLU A 132 -7.17 -2.76 -11.40
C GLU A 132 -5.82 -2.17 -11.06
N ARG A 133 -4.74 -2.93 -11.33
CA ARG A 133 -3.37 -2.44 -11.16
C ARG A 133 -3.07 -1.25 -12.07
N ASP A 134 -3.53 -1.28 -13.31
CA ASP A 134 -3.33 -0.17 -14.26
C ASP A 134 -4.13 1.07 -13.83
N LEU A 135 -5.36 0.89 -13.33
CA LEU A 135 -6.17 1.95 -12.74
C LEU A 135 -5.49 2.55 -11.51
N GLN A 136 -5.00 1.71 -10.58
CA GLN A 136 -4.30 2.15 -9.37
C GLN A 136 -3.09 3.00 -9.72
N ARG A 137 -2.23 2.53 -10.64
CA ARG A 137 -1.07 3.28 -11.12
C ARG A 137 -1.46 4.63 -11.70
N TYR A 138 -2.44 4.63 -12.61
CA TYR A 138 -2.92 5.86 -13.24
C TYR A 138 -3.46 6.86 -12.21
N LEU A 139 -4.30 6.41 -11.29
CA LEU A 139 -4.89 7.28 -10.27
C LEU A 139 -3.85 7.79 -9.28
N ALA A 140 -2.87 6.97 -8.88
CA ALA A 140 -1.80 7.38 -7.97
C ALA A 140 -0.94 8.52 -8.55
N GLU A 141 -0.81 8.59 -9.89
CA GLU A 141 -0.11 9.67 -10.60
C GLU A 141 -1.02 10.87 -10.93
N ASN A 142 -2.35 10.70 -10.88
CA ASN A 142 -3.32 11.68 -11.36
C ASN A 142 -4.46 11.94 -10.35
N LEU A 143 -4.14 11.95 -9.04
CA LEU A 143 -5.14 12.09 -7.96
C LEU A 143 -6.03 13.34 -8.06
N GLU A 144 -5.57 14.38 -8.76
CA GLU A 144 -6.37 15.58 -9.06
C GLU A 144 -7.66 15.29 -9.83
N CYS A 145 -7.75 14.17 -10.57
CA CYS A 145 -8.97 13.77 -11.25
C CYS A 145 -10.07 13.28 -10.30
N ILE A 146 -9.71 12.91 -9.07
CA ILE A 146 -10.65 12.51 -8.01
C ILE A 146 -11.03 13.75 -7.22
N GLU A 147 -10.03 14.48 -6.72
CA GLU A 147 -10.25 15.71 -5.96
C GLU A 147 -9.09 16.70 -6.15
N PRO A 148 -9.37 17.97 -6.48
CA PRO A 148 -8.33 18.99 -6.59
C PRO A 148 -7.51 19.16 -5.30
N GLY A 149 -6.19 19.03 -5.41
CA GLY A 149 -5.26 19.16 -4.28
C GLY A 149 -5.07 17.88 -3.46
N LEU A 150 -5.66 16.76 -3.88
CA LEU A 150 -5.34 15.44 -3.35
C LEU A 150 -3.92 15.05 -3.79
N ARG A 151 -3.09 14.64 -2.83
CA ARG A 151 -1.72 14.20 -3.08
C ARG A 151 -1.47 12.84 -2.47
N LEU A 152 -0.59 12.06 -3.08
CA LEU A 152 -0.21 10.75 -2.55
C LEU A 152 0.40 10.94 -1.15
N TYR A 153 0.08 10.03 -0.23
CA TYR A 153 0.74 10.01 1.07
C TYR A 153 2.21 9.64 0.87
N GLU A 154 3.11 10.45 1.42
CA GLU A 154 4.55 10.22 1.39
C GLU A 154 5.13 10.44 2.79
N ASP A 155 5.85 9.43 3.30
CA ASP A 155 6.57 9.47 4.56
C ASP A 155 7.99 8.94 4.36
N GLU A 156 8.96 9.86 4.31
CA GLU A 156 10.32 9.57 3.86
C GLU A 156 10.37 8.91 2.48
N ASP A 157 10.60 7.60 2.40
CA ASP A 157 10.54 6.82 1.15
C ASP A 157 9.26 6.01 0.99
N ILE A 158 8.42 5.97 2.02
CA ILE A 158 7.17 5.26 1.99
C ILE A 158 6.17 6.06 1.17
N ARG A 159 5.49 5.37 0.26
CA ARG A 159 4.45 5.92 -0.61
C ARG A 159 3.13 5.23 -0.34
N GLY A 160 2.04 5.98 -0.48
CA GLY A 160 0.68 5.51 -0.26
C GLY A 160 0.12 4.63 -1.38
N ILE A 161 0.86 3.67 -1.92
CA ILE A 161 0.36 2.71 -2.94
C ILE A 161 0.51 1.31 -2.38
N GLU A 162 -0.56 0.50 -2.42
CA GLU A 162 -0.64 -0.80 -1.74
C GLU A 162 -0.13 -0.74 -0.29
N TYR A 163 -0.54 0.32 0.42
CA TYR A 163 0.00 0.67 1.73
C TYR A 163 -0.35 -0.42 2.75
N GLU A 164 0.66 -1.00 3.42
CA GLU A 164 0.46 -2.07 4.42
C GLU A 164 -0.40 -1.58 5.58
N ALA A 165 -1.48 -2.31 5.85
CA ALA A 165 -2.48 -1.98 6.85
C ALA A 165 -2.69 -3.11 7.89
N GLY A 166 -1.62 -3.83 8.22
CA GLY A 166 -1.63 -4.96 9.16
C GLY A 166 -2.26 -6.25 8.63
N GLY A 167 -1.77 -7.39 9.12
CA GLY A 167 -2.41 -8.69 8.92
C GLY A 167 -2.47 -9.14 7.46
N GLY A 168 -1.50 -8.73 6.64
CA GLY A 168 -1.43 -9.07 5.21
C GLY A 168 -2.28 -8.16 4.30
N ARG A 169 -2.98 -7.18 4.87
CA ARG A 169 -3.93 -6.34 4.12
C ARG A 169 -3.28 -5.06 3.64
N ARG A 170 -3.76 -4.54 2.51
CA ARG A 170 -3.19 -3.37 1.85
C ARG A 170 -4.29 -2.39 1.44
N ILE A 171 -4.01 -1.11 1.58
CA ILE A 171 -4.84 0.00 1.08
C ILE A 171 -4.39 0.29 -0.34
N ASP A 172 -5.31 0.33 -1.31
CA ASP A 172 -4.94 0.55 -2.71
C ASP A 172 -4.19 1.86 -2.90
N ILE A 173 -4.79 2.98 -2.45
CA ILE A 173 -4.14 4.27 -2.42
C ILE A 173 -4.43 4.99 -1.10
N LEU A 174 -3.37 5.42 -0.42
CA LEU A 174 -3.42 6.32 0.73
C LEU A 174 -2.95 7.71 0.30
N ALA A 175 -3.77 8.72 0.57
CA ALA A 175 -3.55 10.09 0.14
C ALA A 175 -3.78 11.09 1.29
N LEU A 176 -3.39 12.33 1.04
CA LEU A 176 -3.70 13.50 1.88
C LEU A 176 -4.45 14.53 1.04
N ASP A 177 -5.53 15.08 1.57
CA ASP A 177 -6.20 16.22 0.94
C ASP A 177 -5.47 17.55 1.23
N LYS A 178 -5.97 18.63 0.62
CA LYS A 178 -5.40 19.99 0.77
C LYS A 178 -5.35 20.49 2.22
N SER A 179 -6.20 19.95 3.11
CA SER A 179 -6.23 20.30 4.54
C SER A 179 -5.31 19.42 5.38
N GLY A 180 -4.70 18.40 4.79
CA GLY A 180 -3.88 17.41 5.47
C GLY A 180 -4.70 16.29 6.11
N ALA A 181 -5.97 16.12 5.77
CA ALA A 181 -6.74 14.95 6.21
C ALA A 181 -6.34 13.72 5.39
N PHE A 182 -6.32 12.55 6.03
CA PHE A 182 -6.08 11.29 5.32
C PHE A 182 -7.28 10.89 4.48
N VAL A 183 -6.98 10.39 3.28
CA VAL A 183 -7.97 9.87 2.32
C VAL A 183 -7.55 8.46 1.94
N VAL A 184 -8.39 7.49 2.27
CA VAL A 184 -8.22 6.08 1.90
C VAL A 184 -9.01 5.83 0.63
N LEU A 185 -8.37 5.37 -0.44
CA LEU A 185 -9.05 5.00 -1.67
C LEU A 185 -9.08 3.49 -1.79
N GLU A 186 -10.27 2.96 -2.07
CA GLU A 186 -10.51 1.54 -2.38
C GLU A 186 -11.03 1.47 -3.81
N LEU A 187 -10.35 0.71 -4.66
CA LEU A 187 -10.61 0.62 -6.09
C LEU A 187 -11.34 -0.69 -6.40
N LYS A 188 -12.29 -0.65 -7.33
CA LYS A 188 -12.88 -1.86 -7.93
C LYS A 188 -13.09 -1.66 -9.42
N VAL A 189 -12.64 -2.62 -10.23
CA VAL A 189 -12.83 -2.59 -11.70
C VAL A 189 -14.19 -3.08 -12.16
N SER A 190 -14.92 -3.77 -11.28
CA SER A 190 -16.27 -4.29 -11.52
C SER A 190 -17.32 -3.47 -10.74
N ARG A 191 -18.55 -4.01 -10.64
CA ARG A 191 -19.63 -3.38 -9.87
C ARG A 191 -19.23 -3.41 -8.39
N GLY A 192 -19.29 -2.26 -7.71
CA GLY A 192 -19.02 -2.22 -6.28
C GLY A 192 -20.06 -3.05 -5.50
N TYR A 193 -19.58 -4.00 -4.70
CA TYR A 193 -20.39 -4.82 -3.78
C TYR A 193 -20.24 -4.32 -2.34
N ASP A 194 -21.23 -4.53 -1.48
CA ASP A 194 -21.27 -4.03 -0.10
C ASP A 194 -20.03 -4.38 0.74
N ARG A 195 -19.33 -5.48 0.43
CA ARG A 195 -18.06 -5.85 1.09
C ARG A 195 -16.99 -4.75 1.01
N VAL A 196 -16.97 -3.96 -0.08
CA VAL A 196 -16.05 -2.84 -0.27
C VAL A 196 -16.19 -1.80 0.85
N ILE A 197 -17.39 -1.64 1.40
CA ILE A 197 -17.68 -0.74 2.52
C ILE A 197 -16.95 -1.22 3.77
N GLY A 198 -17.01 -2.53 4.06
CA GLY A 198 -16.33 -3.14 5.19
C GLY A 198 -14.80 -3.03 5.07
N GLN A 199 -14.25 -3.28 3.89
CA GLN A 199 -12.83 -3.10 3.58
C GLN A 199 -12.41 -1.64 3.83
N LEU A 200 -13.09 -0.68 3.20
CA LEU A 200 -12.80 0.74 3.35
C LEU A 200 -12.90 1.22 4.80
N LEU A 201 -13.99 0.90 5.51
CA LEU A 201 -14.18 1.32 6.89
C LEU A 201 -13.10 0.76 7.82
N ARG A 202 -12.66 -0.49 7.58
CA ARG A 202 -11.55 -1.08 8.32
C ARG A 202 -10.26 -0.29 8.08
N TYR A 203 -9.97 0.07 6.83
CA TYR A 203 -8.79 0.86 6.47
C TYR A 203 -8.84 2.28 7.04
N ILE A 204 -9.96 2.99 6.95
CA ILE A 204 -10.16 4.31 7.57
C ILE A 204 -9.82 4.25 9.07
N ASN A 205 -10.34 3.25 9.78
CA ASN A 205 -10.11 3.10 11.21
C ASN A 205 -8.67 2.67 11.53
N TRP A 206 -8.06 1.86 10.68
CA TRP A 206 -6.65 1.49 10.81
C TRP A 206 -5.75 2.72 10.66
N VAL A 207 -5.93 3.52 9.62
CA VAL A 207 -5.19 4.77 9.41
C VAL A 207 -5.39 5.73 10.57
N ARG A 208 -6.63 5.87 11.04
CA ARG A 208 -6.95 6.71 12.21
C ARG A 208 -6.19 6.27 13.47
N LYS A 209 -6.01 4.96 13.66
CA LYS A 209 -5.33 4.39 14.82
C LYS A 209 -3.80 4.44 14.71
N GLU A 210 -3.26 4.12 13.55
CA GLU A 210 -1.83 3.79 13.39
C GLU A 210 -1.01 4.94 12.77
N LEU A 211 -1.66 5.92 12.13
CA LEU A 211 -1.00 7.02 11.41
C LEU A 211 -1.49 8.42 11.82
N ALA A 212 -2.81 8.58 11.99
CA ALA A 212 -3.39 9.90 12.20
C ALA A 212 -3.02 10.52 13.56
N GLU A 213 -2.83 11.84 13.58
CA GLU A 213 -2.74 12.61 14.82
C GLU A 213 -4.12 12.71 15.50
N PRO A 214 -4.17 12.93 16.83
CA PRO A 214 -5.43 13.14 17.54
C PRO A 214 -6.25 14.27 16.90
N GLY A 215 -7.47 13.93 16.45
CA GLY A 215 -8.38 14.86 15.79
C GLY A 215 -8.11 15.09 14.30
N GLN A 216 -7.06 14.50 13.72
CA GLN A 216 -6.85 14.53 12.27
C GLN A 216 -7.94 13.72 11.58
N ARG A 217 -8.62 14.35 10.62
CA ARG A 217 -9.71 13.71 9.89
C ARG A 217 -9.15 12.58 9.01
N VAL A 218 -9.90 11.49 8.93
CA VAL A 218 -9.66 10.37 8.01
C VAL A 218 -10.99 10.05 7.33
N ARG A 219 -11.00 10.07 6.01
CA ARG A 219 -12.16 9.71 5.16
C ARG A 219 -11.77 8.67 4.11
N GLY A 220 -12.76 8.11 3.44
CA GLY A 220 -12.55 7.15 2.37
C GLY A 220 -13.31 7.49 1.09
N ILE A 221 -12.79 7.01 -0.02
CA ILE A 221 -13.39 7.13 -1.35
C ILE A 221 -13.41 5.73 -1.98
N ILE A 222 -14.58 5.28 -2.40
CA ILE A 222 -14.71 4.07 -3.21
C ILE A 222 -14.73 4.50 -4.67
N VAL A 223 -13.81 3.97 -5.47
CA VAL A 223 -13.72 4.27 -6.91
C VAL A 223 -14.07 3.01 -7.69
N CYS A 224 -15.24 2.99 -8.33
CA CYS A 224 -15.71 1.86 -9.12
C CYS A 224 -15.98 2.23 -10.57
N ARG A 225 -16.04 1.24 -11.47
CA ARG A 225 -16.50 1.48 -12.85
C ARG A 225 -18.00 1.80 -12.89
N VAL A 226 -18.77 1.11 -12.04
CA VAL A 226 -20.21 1.31 -11.87
C VAL A 226 -20.54 1.20 -10.38
N ILE A 227 -21.18 2.23 -9.84
CA ILE A 227 -21.69 2.27 -8.48
C ILE A 227 -23.16 1.82 -8.50
N SER A 228 -23.48 0.76 -7.76
CA SER A 228 -24.84 0.24 -7.66
C SER A 228 -25.72 1.13 -6.78
N ASP A 229 -27.05 1.14 -7.01
CA ASP A 229 -27.98 1.81 -6.12
C ASP A 229 -27.95 1.24 -4.69
N ASP A 230 -27.71 -0.07 -4.55
CA ASP A 230 -27.53 -0.73 -3.26
C ASP A 230 -26.31 -0.19 -2.51
N LEU A 231 -25.16 -0.04 -3.19
CA LEU A 231 -23.94 0.55 -2.61
C LEU A 231 -24.17 2.02 -2.22
N ARG A 232 -24.88 2.79 -3.05
CA ARG A 232 -25.27 4.18 -2.70
C ARG A 232 -26.15 4.20 -1.47
N LEU A 233 -27.13 3.32 -1.39
CA LEU A 233 -28.04 3.21 -0.26
C LEU A 233 -27.28 2.81 1.02
N ALA A 234 -26.40 1.83 0.94
CA ALA A 234 -25.59 1.35 2.05
C ALA A 234 -24.63 2.42 2.60
N CYS A 235 -24.08 3.27 1.72
CA CYS A 235 -23.20 4.37 2.13
C CYS A 235 -23.94 5.64 2.59
N ALA A 236 -25.26 5.75 2.43
CA ALA A 236 -26.00 7.01 2.59
C ALA A 236 -25.86 7.68 3.97
N SER A 237 -25.60 6.91 5.03
CA SER A 237 -25.42 7.44 6.40
C SER A 237 -23.96 7.59 6.82
N ILE A 238 -23.00 7.23 5.97
CA ILE A 238 -21.57 7.20 6.30
C ILE A 238 -20.92 8.53 5.89
N ARG A 239 -20.85 9.48 6.83
CA ARG A 239 -20.42 10.87 6.57
C ARG A 239 -19.03 11.05 5.95
N ASP A 240 -18.10 10.14 6.25
CA ASP A 240 -16.71 10.23 5.79
C ASP A 240 -16.42 9.24 4.64
N VAL A 241 -17.45 8.84 3.88
CA VAL A 241 -17.30 7.99 2.70
C VAL A 241 -17.91 8.66 1.48
N GLU A 242 -17.13 8.70 0.41
CA GLU A 242 -17.53 9.22 -0.89
C GLU A 242 -17.47 8.11 -1.95
N LEU A 243 -18.31 8.22 -2.97
CA LEU A 243 -18.41 7.26 -4.06
C LEU A 243 -18.07 7.96 -5.37
N CYS A 244 -17.14 7.39 -6.12
CA CYS A 244 -16.71 7.89 -7.43
C CYS A 244 -16.87 6.80 -8.48
N GLU A 245 -17.42 7.20 -9.64
CA GLU A 245 -17.38 6.36 -10.84
C GLU A 245 -16.24 6.81 -11.75
N TYR A 246 -15.45 5.87 -12.26
CA TYR A 246 -14.48 6.14 -13.32
C TYR A 246 -14.96 5.60 -14.67
N LYS A 247 -14.50 6.23 -15.75
CA LYS A 247 -14.74 5.79 -17.13
C LYS A 247 -13.42 5.66 -17.87
N LEU A 248 -13.15 4.48 -18.43
CA LEU A 248 -12.01 4.27 -19.33
C LEU A 248 -12.38 4.77 -20.73
N SER A 249 -11.55 5.63 -21.32
CA SER A 249 -11.69 6.05 -22.72
C SER A 249 -10.34 5.94 -23.42
N VAL A 250 -10.31 5.21 -24.54
CA VAL A 250 -9.14 5.11 -25.41
C VAL A 250 -9.59 5.50 -26.81
N THR A 251 -8.90 6.45 -27.43
CA THR A 251 -9.18 6.86 -28.81
C THR A 251 -7.92 6.73 -29.66
N VAL A 252 -8.04 6.04 -30.79
CA VAL A 252 -6.96 5.81 -31.75
C VAL A 252 -7.41 6.36 -33.11
N SER A 253 -6.56 7.14 -33.76
CA SER A 253 -6.81 7.68 -35.10
C SER A 253 -5.79 7.17 -36.10
N LYS A 254 -6.22 6.90 -37.33
CA LYS A 254 -5.33 6.49 -38.42
C LYS A 254 -4.54 7.68 -38.95
N VAL A 255 -3.26 7.44 -39.24
CA VAL A 255 -2.39 8.42 -39.91
C VAL A 255 -2.09 7.90 -41.31
N PRO A 256 -2.20 8.74 -42.36
CA PRO A 256 -1.80 8.36 -43.71
C PRO A 256 -0.34 7.92 -43.74
N GLN A 257 -0.03 6.86 -44.50
CA GLN A 257 1.36 6.49 -44.73
C GLN A 257 2.07 7.56 -45.56
N LEU A 258 3.38 7.72 -45.29
CA LEU A 258 4.23 8.55 -46.13
C LEU A 258 4.36 7.91 -47.51
N VAL A 259 4.10 8.67 -48.57
CA VAL A 259 4.39 8.21 -49.93
C VAL A 259 5.90 8.33 -50.15
N LEU A 260 6.57 7.20 -50.25
CA LEU A 260 7.99 7.14 -50.62
C LEU A 260 8.13 7.23 -52.14
N PRO A 261 9.16 7.92 -52.66
CA PRO A 261 9.42 8.03 -54.10
C PRO A 261 9.81 6.71 -54.75
#